data_AF-A0A150LIG2-F1
#
_entry.id   AF-A0A150LIG2-F1
#
_cell.length_a   1.000
_cell.length_b   1.000
_cell.length_c   1.000
_cell.angle_alpha   90.00
_cell.angle_beta   90.00
_cell.angle_gamma   90.00
#
_symmetry.space_group_name_H-M   'P 1'
#
loop_
_entity.id
_entity.type
_entity.pdbx_description
1 polymer ?
#
loop_
_entity_poly.entity_id
_entity_poly.type
_entity_poly.pdbx_seq_one_letter_code
_entity_poly.pdbx_strand_id
1 'polypeptide(L)'
;MIAPIRTESGQRLYTKKERAKLKLILRGKRFGFSLEEIHEMISLFDQDRTGRKQLEKTIEYGRKKIKEVNERIDDLMQLKEEMEAMLVDLEKRLRELEGSDG
;
A
#
# COMPACT_ATOMS: atom_id res chain seq x y z
N MET A 1 -8.54 19.85 0.14
CA MET A 1 -7.79 19.90 1.43
C MET A 1 -8.77 19.93 2.60
N ILE A 2 -8.49 19.23 3.72
CA ILE A 2 -9.36 19.29 4.91
C ILE A 2 -9.04 20.58 5.67
N ALA A 3 -10.01 21.48 5.79
CA ALA A 3 -9.87 22.76 6.48
C ALA A 3 -10.84 22.81 7.67
N PRO A 4 -10.47 22.22 8.83
CA PRO A 4 -11.36 22.16 9.98
C PRO A 4 -11.53 23.54 10.61
N ILE A 5 -12.73 23.78 11.14
CA ILE A 5 -12.99 24.97 11.96
C ILE A 5 -12.13 24.87 13.23
N ARG A 6 -11.58 25.98 13.69
CA ARG A 6 -10.82 26.03 14.96
C ARG A 6 -11.64 26.70 16.04
N THR A 7 -11.62 26.15 17.25
CA THR A 7 -12.16 26.82 18.44
C THR A 7 -11.30 28.05 18.78
N GLU A 8 -11.80 28.95 19.63
CA GLU A 8 -11.01 30.05 20.18
C GLU A 8 -9.74 29.57 20.92
N SER A 9 -9.78 28.35 21.48
CA SER A 9 -8.63 27.66 22.09
C SER A 9 -7.71 26.95 21.09
N GLY A 10 -7.96 27.05 19.78
CA GLY A 10 -7.13 26.49 18.72
C GLY A 10 -7.37 25.01 18.36
N GLN A 11 -8.35 24.35 18.99
CA GLN A 11 -8.68 22.94 18.72
C GLN A 11 -9.39 22.78 17.37
N ARG A 12 -9.02 21.75 16.62
CA ARG A 12 -9.64 21.44 15.31
C ARG A 12 -10.97 20.72 15.51
N LEU A 13 -12.04 21.30 14.99
CA LEU A 13 -13.37 20.71 14.92
C LEU A 13 -13.58 20.08 13.54
N TYR A 14 -13.82 18.77 13.53
CA TYR A 14 -14.11 18.02 12.31
C TYR A 14 -15.58 17.65 12.25
N THR A 15 -16.22 18.00 11.14
CA THR A 15 -17.56 17.54 10.76
C THR A 15 -17.57 16.02 10.53
N LYS A 16 -18.77 15.42 10.47
CA LYS A 16 -18.93 14.00 10.11
C LYS A 16 -18.29 13.68 8.75
N LYS A 17 -18.39 14.59 7.78
CA LYS A 17 -17.80 14.47 6.43
C LYS A 17 -16.27 14.43 6.49
N GLU A 18 -15.67 15.32 7.26
CA GLU A 18 -14.21 15.38 7.41
C GLU A 18 -13.65 14.17 8.14
N ARG A 19 -14.37 13.64 9.14
CA ARG A 19 -14.00 12.38 9.79
C ARG A 19 -14.05 11.19 8.84
N ALA A 20 -15.03 11.13 7.93
CA ALA A 20 -15.08 10.10 6.90
C ALA A 20 -13.88 10.21 5.93
N LYS A 21 -13.55 11.43 5.48
CA LYS A 21 -12.35 11.69 4.66
C LYS A 21 -11.07 11.27 5.39
N LEU A 22 -10.89 11.63 6.66
CA LEU A 22 -9.72 11.21 7.46
C LEU A 22 -9.58 9.69 7.56
N LYS A 23 -10.69 8.97 7.80
CA LYS A 23 -10.67 7.50 7.82
C LYS A 23 -10.25 6.90 6.48
N LEU A 24 -10.68 7.49 5.37
CA LEU A 24 -10.25 7.12 4.02
C LEU A 24 -8.76 7.38 3.80
N ILE A 25 -8.23 8.54 4.23
CA ILE A 25 -6.80 8.87 4.14
C ILE A 25 -5.97 7.83 4.90
N LEU A 26 -6.32 7.57 6.16
CA LEU A 26 -5.59 6.62 7.01
C LEU A 26 -5.62 5.21 6.44
N ARG A 27 -6.77 4.79 5.91
CA ARG A 27 -6.92 3.50 5.24
C ARG A 27 -6.09 3.44 3.96
N GLY A 28 -6.12 4.48 3.14
CA GLY A 28 -5.34 4.56 1.91
C GLY A 28 -3.84 4.48 2.17
N LYS A 29 -3.36 5.22 3.18
CA LYS A 29 -1.96 5.17 3.62
C LYS A 29 -1.55 3.76 4.06
N ARG A 30 -2.41 3.06 4.81
CA ARG A 30 -2.14 1.68 5.25
C ARG A 30 -2.02 0.69 4.08
N PHE A 31 -2.68 0.95 2.96
CA PHE A 31 -2.60 0.12 1.75
C PHE A 31 -1.46 0.53 0.79
N GLY A 32 -0.63 1.51 1.18
CA GLY A 32 0.49 1.97 0.37
C GLY A 32 0.09 2.84 -0.81
N PHE A 33 -1.07 3.49 -0.76
CA PHE A 33 -1.44 4.51 -1.76
C PHE A 33 -0.65 5.81 -1.55
N SER A 34 -0.32 6.48 -2.65
CA SER A 34 0.31 7.81 -2.65
C SER A 34 -0.64 8.88 -2.09
N LEU A 35 -0.11 10.05 -1.75
CA LEU A 35 -0.96 11.18 -1.35
C LEU A 35 -1.82 11.68 -2.51
N GLU A 36 -1.31 11.63 -3.76
CA GLU A 36 -2.11 11.98 -4.94
C GLU A 36 -3.26 10.99 -5.15
N GLU A 37 -3.02 9.67 -5.07
CA GLU A 37 -4.07 8.65 -5.26
C GLU A 37 -5.18 8.80 -4.21
N ILE A 38 -4.80 9.03 -2.95
CA ILE A 38 -5.74 9.31 -1.87
C ILE A 38 -6.51 10.62 -2.12
N HIS A 39 -5.84 11.65 -2.65
CA HIS A 39 -6.48 12.93 -2.98
C HIS A 39 -7.51 12.78 -4.09
N GLU A 40 -7.22 12.01 -5.14
CA GLU A 40 -8.16 11.71 -6.23
C GLU A 40 -9.40 10.97 -5.71
N MET A 41 -9.20 9.93 -4.90
CA MET A 41 -10.30 9.18 -4.27
C MET A 41 -11.23 10.06 -3.42
N ILE A 42 -10.66 11.05 -2.73
CA ILE A 42 -11.41 11.96 -1.85
C ILE A 42 -12.07 13.10 -2.62
N SER A 43 -11.46 13.57 -3.71
CA SER A 43 -12.00 14.67 -4.52
C SER A 43 -13.32 14.27 -5.19
N LEU A 44 -13.48 12.99 -5.52
CA LEU A 44 -14.73 12.42 -6.03
C LEU A 44 -15.88 12.45 -5.00
N PHE A 45 -15.56 12.53 -3.70
CA PHE A 45 -16.54 12.58 -2.61
C PHE A 45 -17.32 13.91 -2.57
N ASP A 46 -16.76 14.98 -3.13
CA ASP A 46 -17.45 16.28 -3.20
C ASP A 46 -18.33 16.42 -4.45
N GLN A 47 -18.20 15.52 -5.43
CA GLN A 47 -18.84 15.64 -6.74
C GLN A 47 -20.02 14.67 -6.97
N ASP A 48 -20.15 13.58 -6.20
CA ASP A 48 -21.21 12.59 -6.37
C ASP A 48 -22.14 12.49 -5.16
N ARG A 49 -23.35 13.03 -5.28
CA ARG A 49 -24.42 12.94 -4.26
C ARG A 49 -24.92 11.51 -4.02
N THR A 50 -24.74 10.61 -4.99
CA THR A 50 -25.21 9.22 -4.90
C THR A 50 -24.18 8.26 -4.31
N GLY A 51 -22.90 8.66 -4.29
CA GLY A 51 -21.77 7.83 -3.82
C GLY A 51 -21.39 6.67 -4.74
N ARG A 52 -22.10 6.47 -5.86
CA ARG A 52 -21.86 5.34 -6.77
C ARG A 52 -20.52 5.45 -7.50
N LYS A 53 -20.22 6.61 -8.10
CA LYS A 53 -18.95 6.84 -8.80
C LYS A 53 -17.76 6.72 -7.85
N GLN A 54 -17.96 7.12 -6.59
CA GLN A 54 -16.95 6.97 -5.55
C GLN A 54 -16.67 5.50 -5.22
N LEU A 55 -17.71 4.66 -5.12
CA LEU A 55 -17.55 3.22 -4.93
C LEU A 55 -16.87 2.57 -6.14
N GLU A 56 -17.31 2.87 -7.36
CA GLU A 56 -16.73 2.34 -8.60
C GLU A 56 -15.23 2.66 -8.70
N LYS A 57 -14.84 3.91 -8.48
CA LYS A 57 -13.42 4.32 -8.46
C LYS A 57 -12.64 3.66 -7.33
N THR A 58 -13.20 3.58 -6.12
CA THR A 58 -12.54 2.90 -5.00
C THR A 58 -12.26 1.42 -5.30
N ILE A 59 -13.20 0.74 -5.96
CA ILE A 59 -13.03 -0.65 -6.40
C ILE A 59 -11.93 -0.76 -7.46
N GLU A 60 -11.90 0.17 -8.43
CA GLU A 60 -10.87 0.23 -9.47
C GLU A 60 -9.45 0.37 -8.89
N TYR A 61 -9.23 1.36 -8.00
CA TYR A 61 -7.94 1.52 -7.31
C TYR A 61 -7.59 0.31 -6.45
N GLY A 62 -8.57 -0.27 -5.75
CA GLY A 62 -8.37 -1.49 -4.96
C GLY A 62 -7.89 -2.66 -5.80
N ARG A 63 -8.50 -2.89 -6.97
CA ARG A 63 -8.09 -3.94 -7.92
C ARG A 63 -6.69 -3.70 -8.47
N LYS A 64 -6.39 -2.46 -8.86
CA LYS A 64 -5.05 -2.08 -9.32
C LYS A 64 -4.00 -2.37 -8.24
N LYS A 65 -4.27 -2.01 -6.99
CA LYS A 65 -3.32 -2.22 -5.90
C LYS A 65 -3.10 -3.70 -5.59
N ILE A 66 -4.15 -4.51 -5.62
CA ILE A 66 -4.03 -5.97 -5.46
C ILE A 66 -3.14 -6.55 -6.56
N LYS A 67 -3.29 -6.10 -7.81
CA LYS A 67 -2.43 -6.53 -8.93
C LYS A 67 -0.96 -6.16 -8.67
N GLU A 68 -0.67 -4.92 -8.31
CA GLU A 68 0.70 -4.47 -7.98
C GLU A 68 1.31 -5.28 -6.82
N VAL A 69 0.52 -5.59 -5.79
CA VAL A 69 0.98 -6.40 -4.64
C VAL A 69 1.30 -7.83 -5.08
N ASN A 70 0.46 -8.43 -5.91
CA ASN A 70 0.70 -9.79 -6.41
C ASN A 70 1.96 -9.84 -7.28
N GLU A 71 2.12 -8.89 -8.21
CA GLU A 71 3.35 -8.77 -9.02
C GLU A 71 4.59 -8.66 -8.12
N ARG A 72 4.52 -7.85 -7.06
CA ARG A 72 5.63 -7.73 -6.12
C ARG A 72 5.90 -9.00 -5.31
N ILE A 73 4.86 -9.76 -4.98
CA ILE A 73 5.01 -11.06 -4.30
C ILE A 73 5.72 -12.04 -5.23
N ASP A 74 5.30 -12.11 -6.49
CA ASP A 74 5.89 -13.01 -7.49
C ASP A 74 7.39 -12.69 -7.69
N ASP A 75 7.74 -11.40 -7.82
CA ASP A 75 9.15 -10.96 -7.91
C ASP A 75 9.97 -11.38 -6.67
N LEU A 76 9.41 -11.21 -5.47
CA LEU A 76 10.09 -11.54 -4.23
C LEU A 76 10.23 -13.06 -4.05
N MET A 77 9.28 -13.84 -4.55
CA MET A 77 9.35 -15.30 -4.58
C MET A 77 10.45 -15.79 -5.51
N GLN A 78 10.55 -15.25 -6.73
CA GLN A 78 11.65 -15.59 -7.65
C GLN A 78 13.01 -15.25 -7.04
N LEU A 79 13.16 -14.04 -6.47
CA LEU A 79 14.41 -13.64 -5.84
C LEU A 79 14.79 -14.60 -4.69
N LYS A 80 13.81 -15.01 -3.88
CA LYS A 80 14.03 -15.98 -2.80
C LYS A 80 14.52 -17.32 -3.34
N GLU A 81 13.87 -17.85 -4.39
CA GLU A 81 14.27 -19.13 -5.01
C GLU A 81 15.71 -19.07 -5.56
N GLU A 82 16.08 -17.98 -6.22
CA GLU A 82 17.44 -17.75 -6.72
C GLU A 82 18.48 -17.73 -5.58
N MET A 83 18.17 -17.04 -4.49
CA MET A 83 19.04 -16.99 -3.31
C MET A 83 19.18 -18.36 -2.64
N GLU A 84 18.08 -19.12 -2.53
CA GLU A 84 18.11 -20.48 -1.97
C GLU A 84 18.96 -21.42 -2.83
N ALA A 85 18.83 -21.37 -4.16
CA ALA A 85 19.65 -22.15 -5.08
C ALA A 85 21.14 -21.80 -4.99
N MET A 86 21.46 -20.49 -4.89
CA MET A 86 22.82 -20.03 -4.70
C MET A 86 23.43 -20.54 -3.40
N LEU A 87 22.69 -20.50 -2.29
CA LEU A 87 23.16 -21.02 -1.00
C LEU A 87 23.47 -22.51 -1.06
N VAL A 88 22.60 -23.32 -1.68
CA VAL A 88 22.84 -24.75 -1.86
C VAL A 88 24.13 -25.03 -2.64
N ASP A 89 24.39 -24.29 -3.72
CA ASP A 89 25.63 -24.44 -4.50
C ASP A 89 26.87 -24.05 -3.68
N LEU A 90 26.81 -22.95 -2.94
CA LEU A 90 27.90 -22.48 -2.09
C LEU A 90 28.20 -23.49 -0.97
N GLU A 91 27.18 -24.01 -0.30
CA GLU A 91 27.33 -25.04 0.73
C GLU A 91 27.94 -26.33 0.18
N LYS A 92 27.57 -26.70 -1.06
CA LYS A 92 28.15 -27.87 -1.73
C LYS A 92 29.64 -27.66 -2.00
N ARG A 93 30.02 -26.52 -2.56
CA ARG A 93 31.44 -26.18 -2.83
C ARG A 93 32.26 -26.15 -1.55
N LEU A 94 31.71 -25.62 -0.45
CA LEU A 94 32.39 -25.59 0.84
C LEU A 94 32.72 -27.01 1.32
N ARG A 95 31.77 -27.95 1.25
CA ARG A 95 31.99 -29.36 1.62
C ARG A 95 33.03 -30.05 0.73
N GLU A 96 33.04 -29.74 -0.57
CA GLU A 96 34.02 -30.30 -1.51
C GLU A 96 35.45 -29.84 -1.18
N LEU A 97 35.63 -28.61 -0.72
CA LEU A 97 36.92 -28.09 -0.27
C LEU A 97 37.37 -28.70 1.07
N GLU A 98 36.47 -28.81 2.05
CA GLU A 98 36.77 -29.42 3.35
C GLU A 98 37.13 -30.92 3.24
N GLY A 99 36.54 -31.63 2.28
CA GLY A 99 36.83 -33.04 2.02
C GLY A 99 38.12 -33.31 1.24
N SER A 100 38.76 -32.27 0.70
CA SER A 100 39.98 -32.40 -0.11
C SER A 100 41.28 -32.15 0.68
N ASP A 101 41.17 -31.75 1.95
CA ASP A 101 42.28 -31.49 2.89
C ASP A 101 42.53 -32.66 3.88
N GLY A 102 41.91 -33.83 3.69
CA GLY A 102 42.10 -35.05 4.49
C GLY A 102 42.57 -36.24 3.67
#